data_AF-A0A4Y6PYY2-F1
#
_entry.id   AF-A0A4Y6PYY2-F1
#
_cell.length_a   1.000
_cell.length_b   1.000
_cell.length_c   1.000
_cell.angle_alpha   90.00
_cell.angle_beta   90.00
_cell.angle_gamma   90.00
#
_symmetry.space_group_name_H-M   'P 1'
#
loop_
_entity.id
_entity.type
_entity.pdbx_description
1 polymer ?
#
loop_
_entity_poly.entity_id
_entity_poly.type
_entity_poly.pdbx_seq_one_letter_code
_entity_poly.pdbx_strand_id
1 'polypeptide(L)'
;MSMSENISNELHSPDADLSKALRDYFERAGGLIDSSDRFRDEYLLDFTVSGLEDVHAHVNLGIHVTTESDDLDQQQAFLQASKRGVVLKSLYIEVDDVTIDSGGLLVAFGACLSFLFDRRYSQVKAMGIRIYEDCSFHFFDLEENIDRLERMSIDEELSIGEDIEGRIIAYFTDKGFGFIQTDEERKFFFHIANVVDDELRTRLPSYVPGEIIPVEFQYGGHDGKKYPKAINVSMREEED
;
A
#
# COMPACT_ATOMS: atom_id res chain seq x y z
N MET A 1 4.41 22.99 -7.96
CA MET A 1 4.53 21.87 -8.91
C MET A 1 4.50 20.61 -8.07
N SER A 2 3.39 19.86 -8.12
CA SER A 2 3.11 18.82 -7.14
C SER A 2 3.90 17.55 -7.46
N MET A 3 4.45 16.92 -6.41
CA MET A 3 5.14 15.63 -6.46
C MET A 3 4.27 14.49 -7.03
N SER A 4 2.98 14.70 -7.20
CA SER A 4 2.01 13.73 -7.73
C SER A 4 2.11 13.48 -9.24
N GLU A 5 2.80 14.32 -10.02
CA GLU A 5 2.88 14.14 -11.50
C GLU A 5 4.12 13.36 -11.96
N ASN A 6 5.12 13.13 -11.09
CA ASN A 6 6.39 12.50 -11.48
C ASN A 6 6.50 11.00 -11.15
N ILE A 7 5.62 10.45 -10.31
CA ILE A 7 5.67 9.01 -9.95
C ILE A 7 5.19 8.13 -11.12
N SER A 8 4.34 8.68 -12.00
CA SER A 8 3.69 7.93 -13.09
C SER A 8 4.58 7.57 -14.29
N ASN A 9 5.83 8.06 -14.38
CA ASN A 9 6.64 7.91 -15.61
C ASN A 9 7.78 6.89 -15.54
N GLU A 10 8.05 6.24 -14.40
CA GLU A 10 9.08 5.19 -14.27
C GLU A 10 8.57 3.86 -13.68
N LEU A 11 7.26 3.69 -13.55
CA LEU A 11 6.68 2.44 -13.05
C LEU A 11 6.58 1.42 -14.19
N HIS A 12 7.62 0.59 -14.23
CA HIS A 12 7.67 -0.84 -14.53
C HIS A 12 6.80 -1.35 -15.69
N SER A 13 7.46 -1.99 -16.65
CA SER A 13 6.75 -2.71 -17.71
C SER A 13 6.08 -3.92 -17.08
N PRO A 14 4.74 -4.01 -17.04
CA PRO A 14 4.08 -5.23 -16.57
C PRO A 14 4.56 -6.41 -17.40
N ASP A 15 4.57 -7.59 -16.78
CA ASP A 15 4.92 -8.82 -17.48
C ASP A 15 3.81 -9.11 -18.51
N ALA A 16 4.02 -8.56 -19.72
CA ALA A 16 3.07 -8.59 -20.81
C ALA A 16 2.77 -10.02 -21.26
N ASP A 17 3.69 -10.95 -21.03
CA ASP A 17 3.52 -12.37 -21.34
C ASP A 17 2.69 -13.05 -20.25
N LEU A 18 2.93 -12.75 -18.98
CA LEU A 18 2.16 -13.27 -17.84
C LEU A 18 0.69 -12.82 -17.88
N SER A 19 0.46 -11.52 -18.08
CA SER A 19 -0.88 -10.94 -18.19
C SER A 19 -1.67 -11.53 -19.35
N LYS A 20 -1.02 -11.70 -20.51
CA LYS A 20 -1.60 -12.36 -21.68
C LYS A 20 -1.95 -13.82 -21.39
N ALA A 21 -1.06 -14.58 -20.75
CA ALA A 21 -1.31 -15.98 -20.44
C ALA A 21 -2.48 -16.17 -19.46
N LEU A 22 -2.61 -15.30 -18.44
CA LEU A 22 -3.76 -15.34 -17.53
C LEU A 22 -5.06 -14.91 -18.24
N ARG A 23 -4.99 -13.90 -19.10
CA ARG A 23 -6.11 -13.48 -19.95
C ARG A 23 -6.63 -14.63 -20.82
N ASP A 24 -5.74 -15.41 -21.44
CA ASP A 24 -6.12 -16.56 -22.28
C ASP A 24 -6.97 -17.58 -21.51
N TYR A 25 -6.73 -17.78 -20.20
CA TYR A 25 -7.58 -18.65 -19.37
C TYR A 25 -9.01 -18.12 -19.25
N PHE A 26 -9.16 -16.82 -19.03
CA PHE A 26 -10.49 -16.20 -18.97
C PHE A 26 -11.19 -16.28 -20.32
N GLU A 27 -10.53 -15.94 -21.43
CA GLU A 27 -11.14 -15.99 -22.76
C GLU A 27 -11.61 -17.42 -23.10
N ARG A 28 -10.78 -18.44 -22.81
CA ARG A 28 -11.16 -19.85 -23.00
C ARG A 28 -12.33 -20.28 -22.12
N ALA A 29 -12.53 -19.63 -20.98
CA ALA A 29 -13.65 -19.87 -20.08
C ALA A 29 -14.90 -19.03 -20.43
N GLY A 30 -14.91 -18.33 -21.58
CA GLY A 30 -16.03 -17.49 -22.01
C GLY A 30 -16.02 -16.08 -21.42
N GLY A 31 -14.87 -15.62 -20.91
CA GLY A 31 -14.69 -14.28 -20.36
C GLY A 31 -14.72 -13.18 -21.41
N LEU A 32 -15.47 -12.12 -21.13
CA LEU A 32 -15.46 -10.89 -21.93
C LEU A 32 -14.37 -9.96 -21.38
N ILE A 33 -13.27 -9.87 -22.12
CA ILE A 33 -12.07 -9.14 -21.70
C ILE A 33 -11.96 -7.78 -22.39
N ASP A 34 -11.62 -6.76 -21.62
CA ASP A 34 -11.18 -5.46 -22.12
C ASP A 34 -9.77 -5.15 -21.60
N SER A 35 -8.91 -4.68 -22.50
CA SER A 35 -7.52 -4.31 -22.23
C SER A 35 -7.26 -2.95 -22.84
N SER A 36 -6.85 -1.99 -22.04
CA SER A 36 -6.58 -0.62 -22.48
C SER A 36 -5.22 -0.18 -21.95
N ASP A 37 -4.37 0.35 -22.83
CA ASP A 37 -3.10 0.96 -22.42
C ASP A 37 -3.35 2.05 -21.37
N ARG A 38 -4.43 2.82 -21.51
CA ARG A 38 -4.84 3.81 -20.52
C ARG A 38 -5.12 3.17 -19.15
N PHE A 39 -5.80 2.03 -19.12
CA PHE A 39 -6.11 1.37 -17.85
C PHE A 39 -4.88 0.81 -17.16
N ARG A 40 -3.96 0.27 -17.96
CA ARG A 40 -2.67 -0.20 -17.49
C ARG A 40 -1.85 0.94 -16.91
N ASP A 41 -1.66 2.00 -17.68
CA ASP A 41 -0.75 3.10 -17.35
C ASP A 41 -1.31 3.99 -16.21
N GLU A 42 -2.63 4.22 -16.15
CA GLU A 42 -3.25 5.07 -15.11
C GLU A 42 -3.65 4.31 -13.83
N TYR A 43 -3.87 2.99 -13.92
CA TYR A 43 -4.51 2.21 -12.82
C TYR A 43 -3.83 0.88 -12.49
N LEU A 44 -2.71 0.52 -13.13
CA LEU A 44 -2.10 -0.82 -13.01
C LEU A 44 -3.14 -1.93 -13.21
N LEU A 45 -3.99 -1.79 -14.23
CA LEU A 45 -4.93 -2.84 -14.62
C LEU A 45 -4.46 -3.41 -15.96
N ASP A 46 -3.86 -4.60 -15.94
CA ASP A 46 -3.42 -5.29 -17.14
C ASP A 46 -4.60 -5.59 -18.08
N PHE A 47 -5.71 -6.04 -17.48
CA PHE A 47 -6.96 -6.24 -18.18
C PHE A 47 -8.14 -6.25 -17.20
N THR A 48 -9.35 -6.19 -17.76
CA THR A 48 -10.60 -6.29 -17.01
C THR A 48 -11.48 -7.39 -17.57
N VAL A 49 -12.19 -8.08 -16.68
CA VAL A 49 -13.21 -9.08 -17.01
C VAL A 49 -14.58 -8.44 -16.77
N SER A 50 -15.34 -8.23 -17.83
CA SER A 50 -16.65 -7.54 -17.81
C SER A 50 -17.85 -8.49 -17.88
N GLY A 51 -17.59 -9.79 -18.06
CA GLY A 51 -18.62 -10.81 -18.21
C GLY A 51 -17.99 -12.20 -18.27
N LEU A 52 -18.80 -13.21 -17.97
CA LEU A 52 -18.50 -14.61 -18.24
C LEU A 52 -19.73 -15.22 -18.93
N GLU A 53 -19.51 -15.95 -20.02
CA GLU A 53 -20.57 -16.64 -20.76
C GLU A 53 -21.37 -17.54 -19.80
N ASP A 54 -22.69 -17.59 -20.00
CA ASP A 54 -23.65 -18.32 -19.16
C ASP A 54 -23.71 -17.92 -17.67
N VAL A 55 -22.99 -16.88 -17.24
CA VAL A 55 -23.05 -16.34 -15.89
C VAL A 55 -23.94 -15.10 -15.85
N HIS A 56 -25.08 -15.20 -15.16
CA HIS A 56 -26.03 -14.09 -15.02
C HIS A 56 -25.61 -13.01 -14.01
N ALA A 57 -24.57 -13.27 -13.21
CA ALA A 57 -24.07 -12.29 -12.25
C ALA A 57 -23.32 -11.15 -12.95
N HIS A 58 -23.40 -9.94 -12.39
CA HIS A 58 -22.58 -8.83 -12.84
C HIS A 58 -21.10 -9.13 -12.54
N VAL A 59 -20.29 -9.26 -13.60
CA VAL A 59 -18.84 -9.44 -13.50
C VAL A 59 -18.18 -8.12 -13.92
N ASN A 60 -17.35 -7.56 -13.05
CA ASN A 60 -16.49 -6.42 -13.36
C ASN A 60 -15.27 -6.52 -12.43
N LEU A 61 -14.23 -7.16 -12.95
CA LEU A 61 -13.00 -7.46 -12.22
C LEU A 61 -11.81 -6.86 -12.97
N GLY A 62 -11.09 -5.94 -12.33
CA GLY A 62 -9.76 -5.51 -12.79
C GLY A 62 -8.67 -6.43 -12.24
N ILE A 63 -7.67 -6.75 -13.06
CA ILE A 63 -6.58 -7.64 -12.67
C ILE A 63 -5.25 -6.96 -12.94
N HIS A 64 -4.37 -7.00 -11.94
CA HIS A 64 -2.93 -6.83 -12.08
C HIS A 64 -2.26 -8.17 -11.75
N VAL A 65 -1.30 -8.59 -12.56
CA VAL A 65 -0.52 -9.80 -12.29
C VAL A 65 0.97 -9.51 -12.44
N THR A 66 1.75 -9.91 -11.44
CA THR A 66 3.19 -9.70 -11.37
C THR A 66 3.88 -10.91 -10.77
N THR A 67 5.19 -11.02 -11.01
CA THR A 67 6.06 -11.99 -10.34
C THR A 67 6.82 -11.40 -9.17
N GLU A 68 6.78 -10.07 -9.03
CA GLU A 68 7.39 -9.35 -7.93
C GLU A 68 6.51 -9.49 -6.68
N SER A 69 7.10 -10.01 -5.61
CA SER A 69 6.41 -10.17 -4.34
C SER A 69 6.71 -9.02 -3.41
N ASP A 70 5.69 -8.54 -2.70
CA ASP A 70 5.85 -7.49 -1.68
C ASP A 70 6.43 -6.16 -2.22
N ASP A 71 6.20 -5.85 -3.50
CA ASP A 71 6.51 -4.55 -4.09
C ASP A 71 5.56 -3.47 -3.53
N LEU A 72 6.10 -2.65 -2.63
CA LEU A 72 5.34 -1.61 -1.93
C LEU A 72 4.77 -0.56 -2.91
N ASP A 73 5.57 -0.11 -3.86
CA ASP A 73 5.19 0.97 -4.78
C ASP A 73 4.05 0.51 -5.70
N GLN A 74 4.12 -0.71 -6.22
CA GLN A 74 3.06 -1.29 -7.04
C GLN A 74 1.78 -1.55 -6.25
N GLN A 75 1.88 -2.11 -5.05
CA GLN A 75 0.70 -2.35 -4.22
C GLN A 75 0.00 -1.04 -3.86
N GLN A 76 0.76 0.01 -3.50
CA GLN A 76 0.22 1.34 -3.23
C GLN A 76 -0.45 1.94 -4.47
N ALA A 77 0.23 1.93 -5.61
CA ALA A 77 -0.30 2.49 -6.85
C ALA A 77 -1.58 1.77 -7.30
N PHE A 78 -1.60 0.43 -7.23
CA PHE A 78 -2.78 -0.38 -7.51
C PHE A 78 -3.94 -0.10 -6.54
N LEU A 79 -3.67 -0.01 -5.24
CA LEU A 79 -4.71 0.27 -4.24
C LEU A 79 -5.29 1.67 -4.42
N GLN A 80 -4.46 2.68 -4.69
CA GLN A 80 -4.91 4.04 -4.98
C GLN A 80 -5.79 4.08 -6.23
N ALA A 81 -5.40 3.34 -7.27
CA ALA A 81 -6.16 3.22 -8.50
C ALA A 81 -7.52 2.53 -8.29
N SER A 82 -7.53 1.43 -7.54
CA SER A 82 -8.74 0.72 -7.12
C SER A 82 -9.76 1.63 -6.42
N LYS A 83 -9.28 2.50 -5.52
CA LYS A 83 -10.13 3.46 -4.77
C LYS A 83 -10.84 4.47 -5.67
N ARG A 84 -10.36 4.72 -6.90
CA ARG A 84 -11.02 5.60 -7.88
C ARG A 84 -12.29 4.99 -8.49
N GLY A 85 -12.53 3.69 -8.30
CA GLY A 85 -13.78 3.03 -8.68
C GLY A 85 -13.93 2.75 -10.17
N VAL A 86 -12.82 2.56 -10.90
CA VAL A 86 -12.83 2.18 -12.32
C VAL A 86 -13.49 0.82 -12.54
N VAL A 87 -13.26 -0.12 -11.60
CA VAL A 87 -13.83 -1.46 -11.59
C VAL A 87 -14.58 -1.71 -10.28
N LEU A 88 -15.54 -2.64 -10.29
CA LEU A 88 -16.31 -3.00 -9.08
C LEU A 88 -15.45 -3.78 -8.08
N LYS A 89 -14.63 -4.69 -8.62
CA LYS A 89 -13.69 -5.52 -7.89
C LYS A 89 -12.33 -5.46 -8.57
N SER A 90 -11.24 -5.55 -7.82
CA SER A 90 -9.90 -5.65 -8.37
C SER A 90 -9.04 -6.66 -7.60
N LEU A 91 -8.11 -7.29 -8.30
CA LEU A 91 -7.15 -8.23 -7.72
C LEU A 91 -5.72 -7.86 -8.12
N TYR A 92 -4.85 -7.78 -7.12
CA TYR A 92 -3.41 -7.72 -7.28
C TYR A 92 -2.85 -9.13 -7.07
N ILE A 93 -2.26 -9.71 -8.10
CA ILE A 93 -1.85 -11.12 -8.10
C ILE A 93 -0.33 -11.20 -8.16
N GLU A 94 0.26 -11.76 -7.12
CA GLU A 94 1.66 -12.14 -7.09
C GLU A 94 1.78 -13.64 -7.40
N VAL A 95 2.55 -13.97 -8.43
CA VAL A 95 2.79 -15.34 -8.87
C VAL A 95 4.26 -15.64 -8.78
N ASP A 96 4.63 -16.67 -8.01
CA ASP A 96 6.02 -17.13 -7.98
C ASP A 96 6.47 -17.59 -9.38
N ASP A 97 7.61 -17.06 -9.84
CA ASP A 97 8.21 -17.33 -11.16
C ASP A 97 8.32 -18.82 -11.47
N VAL A 98 8.66 -19.63 -10.47
CA VAL A 98 8.87 -21.08 -10.63
C VAL A 98 7.56 -21.79 -11.00
N THR A 99 6.42 -21.19 -10.67
CA THR A 99 5.11 -21.83 -10.86
C THR A 99 4.40 -21.47 -12.14
N ILE A 100 4.87 -20.48 -12.88
CA ILE A 100 4.21 -20.00 -14.11
C ILE A 100 4.01 -21.18 -15.08
N ASP A 101 5.06 -21.97 -15.29
CA ASP A 101 5.04 -23.14 -16.17
C ASP A 101 4.45 -24.41 -15.53
N SER A 102 4.26 -24.42 -14.20
CA SER A 102 3.75 -25.58 -13.45
C SER A 102 2.28 -25.46 -13.05
N GLY A 103 1.56 -24.47 -13.58
CA GLY A 103 0.12 -24.29 -13.36
C GLY A 103 -0.26 -23.17 -12.40
N GLY A 104 0.68 -22.33 -11.97
CA GLY A 104 0.43 -21.17 -11.11
C GLY A 104 -0.64 -20.23 -11.69
N LEU A 105 -0.63 -20.00 -13.01
CA LEU A 105 -1.66 -19.19 -13.67
C LEU A 105 -3.06 -19.83 -13.68
N LEU A 106 -3.15 -21.16 -13.74
CA LEU A 106 -4.44 -21.85 -13.60
C LEU A 106 -4.99 -21.70 -12.18
N VAL A 107 -4.11 -21.74 -11.18
CA VAL A 107 -4.45 -21.45 -9.78
C VAL A 107 -4.89 -20.00 -9.63
N ALA A 108 -4.18 -19.05 -10.26
CA ALA A 108 -4.53 -17.63 -10.27
C ALA A 108 -5.95 -17.42 -10.81
N PHE A 109 -6.25 -18.03 -11.95
CA PHE A 109 -7.58 -18.01 -12.55
C PHE A 109 -8.65 -18.56 -11.58
N GLY A 110 -8.39 -19.71 -10.94
CA GLY A 110 -9.29 -20.29 -9.95
C GLY A 110 -9.50 -19.38 -8.72
N ALA A 111 -8.45 -18.70 -8.27
CA ALA A 111 -8.52 -17.73 -7.18
C ALA A 111 -9.36 -16.50 -7.58
N CYS A 112 -9.23 -16.00 -8.81
CA CYS A 112 -10.07 -14.92 -9.33
C CYS A 112 -11.56 -15.29 -9.34
N LEU A 113 -11.90 -16.50 -9.80
CA LEU A 113 -13.29 -16.98 -9.76
C LEU A 113 -13.80 -17.10 -8.32
N SER A 114 -12.95 -17.58 -7.41
CA SER A 114 -13.26 -17.66 -5.98
C SER A 114 -13.57 -16.27 -5.41
N PHE A 115 -12.76 -15.25 -5.72
CA PHE A 115 -12.99 -13.89 -5.26
C PHE A 115 -14.25 -13.25 -5.86
N LEU A 116 -14.56 -13.55 -7.13
CA LEU A 116 -15.75 -13.05 -7.80
C LEU A 116 -17.03 -13.56 -7.16
N PHE A 117 -17.11 -14.88 -6.93
CA PHE A 117 -18.38 -15.56 -6.63
C PHE A 117 -18.56 -15.97 -5.17
N ASP A 118 -17.50 -15.99 -4.37
CA ASP A 118 -17.63 -16.30 -2.94
C ASP A 118 -18.26 -15.13 -2.17
N ARG A 119 -19.34 -15.42 -1.44
CA ARG A 119 -20.10 -14.46 -0.64
C ARG A 119 -19.24 -13.77 0.43
N ARG A 120 -18.19 -14.42 0.92
CA ARG A 120 -17.22 -13.85 1.87
C ARG A 120 -16.59 -12.57 1.33
N TYR A 121 -16.39 -12.48 0.02
CA TYR A 121 -15.82 -11.32 -0.65
C TYR A 121 -16.86 -10.40 -1.30
N SER A 122 -18.15 -10.52 -0.94
CA SER A 122 -19.21 -9.73 -1.60
C SER A 122 -19.09 -8.21 -1.36
N GLN A 123 -18.51 -7.79 -0.24
CA GLN A 123 -18.30 -6.38 0.12
C GLN A 123 -16.85 -5.92 -0.06
N VAL A 124 -15.96 -6.81 -0.52
CA VAL A 124 -14.55 -6.52 -0.67
C VAL A 124 -14.29 -6.04 -2.09
N LYS A 125 -13.74 -4.84 -2.23
CA LYS A 125 -13.48 -4.19 -3.52
C LYS A 125 -12.11 -4.53 -4.09
N ALA A 126 -11.09 -4.68 -3.25
CA ALA A 126 -9.74 -5.00 -3.69
C ALA A 126 -9.09 -5.98 -2.73
N MET A 127 -8.32 -6.91 -3.26
CA MET A 127 -7.56 -7.91 -2.51
C MET A 127 -6.26 -8.25 -3.21
N GLY A 128 -5.29 -8.69 -2.43
CA GLY A 128 -4.10 -9.36 -2.91
C GLY A 128 -4.30 -10.87 -2.98
N ILE A 129 -3.65 -11.52 -3.95
CA ILE A 129 -3.49 -12.97 -4.03
C ILE A 129 -1.99 -13.24 -4.13
N ARG A 130 -1.49 -14.19 -3.33
CA ARG A 130 -0.14 -14.73 -3.49
C ARG A 130 -0.21 -16.21 -3.83
N ILE A 131 0.48 -16.58 -4.91
CA ILE A 131 0.62 -17.96 -5.37
C ILE A 131 2.05 -18.40 -5.12
N TYR A 132 2.20 -19.49 -4.36
CA TYR A 132 3.47 -20.01 -3.92
C TYR A 132 4.00 -21.11 -4.83
N GLU A 133 5.30 -21.42 -4.70
CA GLU A 133 6.01 -22.51 -5.41
C GLU A 133 5.24 -23.86 -5.46
N ASP A 134 4.47 -24.19 -4.42
CA ASP A 134 3.69 -25.43 -4.33
C ASP A 134 2.30 -25.35 -4.97
N CYS A 135 2.03 -24.28 -5.73
CA CYS A 135 0.73 -23.96 -6.34
C CYS A 135 -0.41 -23.81 -5.33
N SER A 136 -0.10 -23.64 -4.03
CA SER A 136 -1.08 -23.14 -3.07
C SER A 136 -1.21 -21.61 -3.20
N PHE A 137 -2.33 -21.07 -2.73
CA PHE A 137 -2.55 -19.63 -2.73
C PHE A 137 -3.26 -19.19 -1.46
N HIS A 138 -3.10 -17.91 -1.13
CA HIS A 138 -3.93 -17.26 -0.13
C HIS A 138 -4.29 -15.85 -0.56
N PHE A 139 -5.37 -15.33 0.03
CA PHE A 139 -5.76 -13.94 -0.10
C PHE A 139 -5.14 -13.13 1.04
N PHE A 140 -4.67 -11.92 0.74
CA PHE A 140 -4.20 -10.97 1.74
C PHE A 140 -4.87 -9.61 1.54
N ASP A 141 -5.09 -8.89 2.64
CA ASP A 141 -5.61 -7.52 2.61
C ASP A 141 -4.50 -6.59 2.13
N LEU A 142 -4.74 -5.86 1.03
CA LEU A 142 -3.77 -4.96 0.43
C LEU A 142 -3.43 -3.79 1.35
N GLU A 143 -4.41 -3.23 2.07
CA GLU A 143 -4.16 -2.12 3.00
C GLU A 143 -3.29 -2.58 4.16
N GLU A 144 -3.59 -3.75 4.73
CA GLU A 144 -2.78 -4.31 5.82
C GLU A 144 -1.36 -4.67 5.37
N ASN A 145 -1.19 -5.20 4.15
CA ASN A 145 0.13 -5.56 3.64
C ASN A 145 0.99 -4.32 3.33
N ILE A 146 0.41 -3.28 2.72
CA ILE A 146 1.08 -2.00 2.50
C ILE A 146 1.51 -1.38 3.84
N ASP A 147 0.60 -1.32 4.81
CA ASP A 147 0.89 -0.84 6.17
C ASP A 147 2.05 -1.62 6.82
N ARG A 148 2.19 -2.92 6.52
CA ARG A 148 3.29 -3.77 7.00
C ARG A 148 4.61 -3.45 6.28
N LEU A 149 4.57 -3.35 4.95
CA LEU A 149 5.75 -3.10 4.12
C LEU A 149 6.35 -1.71 4.38
N GLU A 150 5.50 -0.69 4.54
CA GLU A 150 5.94 0.66 4.94
C GLU A 150 6.68 0.64 6.29
N ARG A 151 6.26 -0.19 7.24
CA ARG A 151 6.96 -0.31 8.53
C ARG A 151 8.32 -0.96 8.36
N MET A 152 8.41 -1.99 7.52
CA MET A 152 9.67 -2.70 7.28
C MET A 152 10.68 -1.83 6.53
N SER A 153 10.25 -1.05 5.54
CA SER A 153 11.15 -0.14 4.81
C SER A 153 11.73 0.94 5.73
N ILE A 154 10.93 1.48 6.65
CA ILE A 154 11.41 2.44 7.65
C ILE A 154 12.49 1.84 8.56
N ASP A 155 12.30 0.59 9.01
CA ASP A 155 13.28 -0.10 9.88
C ASP A 155 14.58 -0.44 9.14
N GLU A 156 14.54 -0.65 7.82
CA GLU A 156 15.73 -0.89 7.00
C GLU A 156 16.50 0.40 6.68
N GLU A 157 15.79 1.52 6.49
CA GLU A 157 16.40 2.81 6.17
C GLU A 157 16.98 3.53 7.39
N LEU A 158 16.31 3.44 8.55
CA LEU A 158 16.65 4.26 9.72
C LEU A 158 17.34 3.47 10.82
N SER A 159 18.48 4.00 11.28
CA SER A 159 19.17 3.47 12.46
C SER A 159 18.63 4.10 13.74
N ILE A 160 18.46 3.30 14.81
CA ILE A 160 18.06 3.85 16.12
C ILE A 160 19.07 4.92 16.54
N GLY A 161 18.58 6.12 16.85
CA GLY A 161 19.38 7.29 17.19
C GLY A 161 19.68 8.24 16.02
N GLU A 162 19.24 7.92 14.80
CA GLU A 162 19.37 8.81 13.65
C GLU A 162 18.51 10.06 13.80
N ASP A 163 19.11 11.23 13.57
CA ASP A 163 18.47 12.54 13.68
C ASP A 163 17.57 12.81 12.46
N ILE A 164 16.33 13.22 12.72
CA ILE A 164 15.27 13.42 11.74
C ILE A 164 14.57 14.75 12.04
N GLU A 165 14.23 15.47 10.99
CA GLU A 165 13.45 16.70 11.08
C GLU A 165 11.97 16.42 10.81
N GLY A 166 11.10 17.14 11.51
CA GLY A 166 9.67 17.06 11.25
C GLY A 166 8.87 18.17 11.89
N ARG A 167 7.56 17.98 11.91
CA ARG A 167 6.62 18.93 12.51
C ARG A 167 5.61 18.19 13.37
N ILE A 168 5.39 18.64 14.59
CA ILE A 168 4.28 18.14 15.41
C ILE A 168 2.98 18.60 14.76
N ILE A 169 2.17 17.64 14.31
CA ILE A 169 0.88 17.87 13.63
C ILE A 169 -0.32 17.62 14.53
N ALA A 170 -0.11 16.93 15.66
CA ALA A 170 -1.13 16.65 16.64
C ALA A 170 -0.50 16.34 17.99
N TYR A 171 -1.11 16.83 19.07
CA TYR A 171 -0.76 16.47 20.44
C TYR A 171 -2.02 16.35 21.30
N PHE A 172 -2.12 15.26 22.04
CA PHE A 172 -3.22 14.94 22.93
C PHE A 172 -2.81 15.28 24.36
N THR A 173 -3.13 16.51 24.79
CA THR A 173 -2.67 17.09 26.06
C THR A 173 -3.11 16.28 27.28
N ASP A 174 -4.27 15.63 27.21
CA ASP A 174 -4.83 14.75 28.24
C ASP A 174 -4.06 13.43 28.39
N LYS A 175 -3.44 12.95 27.30
CA LYS A 175 -2.75 11.65 27.25
C LYS A 175 -1.23 11.76 27.22
N GLY A 176 -0.69 12.95 26.99
CA GLY A 176 0.76 13.19 26.99
C GLY A 176 1.50 12.61 25.79
N PHE A 177 0.85 12.44 24.64
CA PHE A 177 1.49 11.96 23.42
C PHE A 177 1.03 12.73 22.19
N GLY A 178 1.79 12.65 21.11
CA GLY A 178 1.45 13.27 19.84
C GLY A 178 2.07 12.57 18.64
N PHE A 179 1.94 13.21 17.49
CA PHE A 179 2.47 12.76 16.22
C PHE A 179 3.31 13.84 15.56
N ILE A 180 4.50 13.44 15.12
CA ILE A 180 5.40 14.23 14.28
C ILE A 180 5.25 13.72 12.84
N GLN A 181 5.18 14.63 11.87
CA GLN A 181 5.19 14.29 10.45
C GLN A 181 6.44 14.88 9.79
N THR A 182 7.18 14.08 9.03
CA THR A 182 8.34 14.54 8.25
C THR A 182 7.89 15.18 6.94
N ASP A 183 8.83 15.77 6.20
CA ASP A 183 8.56 16.34 4.88
C ASP A 183 8.13 15.29 3.85
N GLU A 184 8.55 14.04 4.03
CA GLU A 184 8.15 12.87 3.24
C GLU A 184 6.80 12.28 3.70
N GLU A 185 6.00 13.04 4.44
CA GLU A 185 4.71 12.65 5.01
C GLU A 185 4.73 11.47 6.01
N ARG A 186 5.91 10.95 6.38
CA ARG A 186 6.08 9.85 7.35
C ARG A 186 5.68 10.32 8.75
N LYS A 187 4.98 9.46 9.51
CA LYS A 187 4.45 9.80 10.85
C LYS A 187 5.15 9.03 11.97
N PHE A 188 5.58 9.77 12.99
CA PHE A 188 6.22 9.24 14.18
C PHE A 188 5.39 9.54 15.42
N PHE A 189 5.27 8.54 16.29
CA PHE A 189 4.67 8.69 17.61
C PHE A 189 5.72 9.20 18.60
N PHE A 190 5.37 10.21 19.39
CA PHE A 190 6.19 10.62 20.54
C PHE A 190 5.35 10.74 21.81
N HIS A 191 5.99 10.48 22.94
CA HIS A 191 5.43 10.74 24.28
C HIS A 191 6.14 11.96 24.89
N ILE A 192 5.48 12.73 25.74
CA ILE A 192 6.07 13.92 26.40
C ILE A 192 7.35 13.58 27.18
N ALA A 193 7.46 12.35 27.68
CA ALA A 193 8.66 11.84 28.36
C ALA A 193 9.89 11.74 27.45
N ASN A 194 9.70 11.72 26.13
CA ASN A 194 10.77 11.68 25.14
C ASN A 194 11.16 13.08 24.64
N VAL A 195 10.47 14.13 25.08
CA VAL A 195 10.83 15.51 24.77
C VAL A 195 11.98 15.89 25.68
N VAL A 196 13.12 16.31 25.12
CA VAL A 196 14.32 16.71 25.89
C VAL A 196 14.43 18.23 26.04
N ASP A 197 13.72 18.97 25.21
CA ASP A 197 13.64 20.42 25.22
C ASP A 197 12.59 20.93 26.23
N ASP A 198 13.03 21.76 27.18
CA ASP A 198 12.19 22.29 28.24
C ASP A 198 11.18 23.34 27.75
N GLU A 199 11.50 24.11 26.70
CA GLU A 199 10.60 25.06 26.09
C GLU A 199 9.46 24.32 25.39
N LEU A 200 9.80 23.30 24.56
CA LEU A 200 8.81 22.44 23.92
C LEU A 200 7.91 21.75 24.95
N ARG A 201 8.53 21.18 25.99
CA ARG A 201 7.80 20.49 27.07
C ARG A 201 6.82 21.41 27.79
N THR A 202 7.15 22.69 27.93
CA THR A 202 6.29 23.70 28.55
C THR A 202 5.18 24.18 27.60
N ARG A 203 5.45 24.23 26.30
CA ARG A 203 4.49 24.63 25.26
C ARG A 203 3.40 23.58 25.02
N LEU A 204 3.78 22.31 24.97
CA LEU A 204 2.87 21.20 24.60
C LEU A 204 1.58 21.08 25.42
N PRO A 205 1.56 21.27 26.75
CA PRO A 205 0.31 21.28 27.54
C PRO A 205 -0.72 22.33 27.07
N SER A 206 -0.28 23.38 26.39
CA SER A 206 -1.14 24.44 25.82
C SER A 206 -1.32 24.32 24.30
N TYR A 207 -0.94 23.18 23.72
CA TYR A 207 -1.03 22.92 22.28
C TYR A 207 -2.47 23.11 21.76
N VAL A 208 -2.59 23.80 20.63
CA VAL A 208 -3.88 24.02 19.96
C VAL A 208 -4.00 23.06 18.77
N PRO A 209 -5.09 22.28 18.63
CA PRO A 209 -5.29 21.42 17.47
C PRO A 209 -5.15 22.18 16.14
N GLY A 210 -4.26 21.69 15.27
CA GLY A 210 -3.93 22.33 13.99
C GLY A 210 -2.71 23.26 14.03
N GLU A 211 -2.15 23.53 15.22
CA GLU A 211 -0.84 24.16 15.37
C GLU A 211 0.25 23.23 14.83
N ILE A 212 1.19 23.80 14.08
CA ILE A 212 2.34 23.08 13.52
C ILE A 212 3.59 23.59 14.24
N ILE A 213 4.34 22.69 14.87
CA ILE A 213 5.56 23.03 15.61
C ILE A 213 6.74 22.31 14.95
N PRO A 214 7.72 23.01 14.36
CA PRO A 214 8.90 22.38 13.77
C PRO A 214 9.80 21.82 14.89
N VAL A 215 10.26 20.58 14.69
CA VAL A 215 11.05 19.84 15.67
C VAL A 215 12.14 19.01 15.00
N GLU A 216 13.16 18.71 15.79
CA GLU A 216 14.15 17.68 15.52
C GLU A 216 13.95 16.55 16.52
N PHE A 217 14.22 15.32 16.10
CA PHE A 217 14.08 14.15 16.96
C PHE A 217 14.97 13.02 16.45
N GLN A 218 15.12 11.98 17.26
CA GLN A 218 15.84 10.77 16.88
C GLN A 218 14.90 9.59 16.66
N TYR A 219 15.28 8.72 15.71
CA TYR A 219 14.58 7.46 15.48
C TYR A 219 14.69 6.55 16.70
N GLY A 220 13.55 6.23 17.32
CA GLY A 220 13.46 5.40 18.52
C GLY A 220 13.14 3.95 18.25
N GLY A 221 13.11 3.52 16.99
CA GLY A 221 12.72 2.19 16.57
C GLY A 221 11.20 1.99 16.49
N HIS A 222 10.83 0.79 16.02
CA HIS A 222 9.46 0.38 15.82
C HIS A 222 9.08 -0.74 16.80
N ASP A 223 8.42 -0.38 17.92
CA ASP A 223 7.99 -1.33 18.97
C ASP A 223 6.81 -2.25 18.55
N GLY A 224 6.66 -2.55 17.25
CA GLY A 224 5.52 -3.28 16.69
C GLY A 224 4.19 -2.51 16.73
N LYS A 225 4.23 -1.19 16.98
CA LYS A 225 3.05 -0.32 16.99
C LYS A 225 2.74 0.23 15.60
N LYS A 226 1.63 0.95 15.44
CA LYS A 226 1.25 1.51 14.12
C LYS A 226 2.26 2.54 13.59
N TYR A 227 2.88 3.31 14.47
CA TYR A 227 3.82 4.37 14.11
C TYR A 227 5.15 4.15 14.84
N PRO A 228 6.29 4.35 14.16
CA PRO A 228 7.61 4.33 14.79
C PRO A 228 7.72 5.38 15.89
N LYS A 229 8.63 5.16 16.83
CA LYS A 229 8.82 6.04 17.98
C LYS A 229 9.81 7.14 17.65
N ALA A 230 9.50 8.36 18.06
CA ALA A 230 10.44 9.46 18.14
C ALA A 230 10.95 9.60 19.59
N ILE A 231 12.26 9.73 19.72
CA ILE A 231 12.98 9.98 20.99
C ILE A 231 13.78 11.27 20.89
N ASN A 232 14.26 11.81 22.01
CA ASN A 232 15.06 13.03 22.06
C ASN A 232 14.47 14.20 21.26
N VAL A 233 13.17 14.44 21.41
CA VAL A 233 12.45 15.48 20.64
C VAL A 233 12.79 16.87 21.18
N SER A 234 13.18 17.79 20.30
CA SER A 234 13.49 19.19 20.60
C SER A 234 12.90 20.15 19.57
N MET A 235 12.76 21.44 19.93
CA MET A 235 12.43 22.46 18.93
C MET A 235 13.54 22.53 17.88
N ARG A 236 13.17 22.78 16.63
CA ARG A 236 14.14 23.18 15.61
C ARG A 236 14.49 24.65 15.81
N GLU A 237 15.78 24.98 15.85
CA GLU A 237 16.23 26.37 15.82
C GLU A 237 15.97 26.95 14.42
N GLU A 238 15.28 28.09 14.32
CA GLU A 238 15.16 28.80 13.05
C GLU A 238 16.54 29.41 12.73
N GLU A 239 17.19 28.98 11.64
CA GLU A 239 18.37 29.68 11.12
C GLU A 239 17.96 31.08 10.63
N ASP A 240 18.39 32.11 11.36
CA ASP A 240 18.24 33.55 11.03
C ASP A 240 18.99 33.95 9.75
#